data_AF-A0A8D0GNV8-F1
#
_entry.id   AF-A0A8D0GNV8-F1
#
_cell.length_a   1.000
_cell.length_b   1.000
_cell.length_c   1.000
_cell.angle_alpha   90.00
_cell.angle_beta   90.00
_cell.angle_gamma   90.00
#
_symmetry.space_group_name_H-M   'P 1'
#
loop_
_entity.id
_entity.type
_entity.pdbx_description
1 polymer ?
#
loop_
_entity_poly.entity_id
_entity_poly.type
_entity_poly.pdbx_seq_one_letter_code
_entity_poly.pdbx_strand_id
1 'polypeptide(L)'
;MAAAGARSFFWETFPPMPTCRVYCSPAYQDGHLFVVGGCSQVGQPLDTVEMLDVVSCKWLALPPLPTPRAGAAVVALGKQVLVIGGMDSGQRPLAVVEAYNAEEGKWEQKAALTQPAMGVSAIERGIGALSPPAPTSRWPRTPPCPSGAWITQGSPFPVCLAGNQSSPLGSAEGFSPSRKKWETLPPMPTGRCSSSSLQAPSLLFVIGGVAVQGPSSAVEALCLREGL
;
A
#
# COMPACT_ATOMS: atom_id res chain seq x y z
N MET A 1 -7.47 21.82 -32.66
CA MET A 1 -7.19 21.89 -31.22
C MET A 1 -8.02 20.81 -30.55
N ALA A 2 -7.46 19.61 -30.37
CA ALA A 2 -8.16 18.54 -29.67
C ALA A 2 -8.36 18.97 -28.21
N ALA A 3 -9.59 18.91 -27.72
CA ALA A 3 -9.86 19.11 -26.31
C ALA A 3 -9.07 18.06 -25.53
N ALA A 4 -8.19 18.49 -24.62
CA ALA A 4 -7.56 17.58 -23.69
C ALA A 4 -8.69 16.91 -22.90
N GLY A 5 -8.90 15.61 -23.11
CA GLY A 5 -9.93 14.84 -22.43
C GLY A 5 -9.89 15.11 -20.94
N ALA A 6 -11.02 15.54 -20.38
CA ALA A 6 -11.09 15.87 -18.97
C ALA A 6 -10.77 14.60 -18.15
N ARG A 7 -9.69 14.67 -17.38
CA ARG A 7 -9.31 13.64 -16.42
C ARG A 7 -10.14 13.85 -15.15
N SER A 8 -10.89 12.84 -14.72
CA SER A 8 -11.69 12.89 -13.49
C SER A 8 -11.32 11.72 -12.58
N PHE A 9 -11.22 11.97 -11.28
CA PHE A 9 -11.01 10.93 -10.29
C PHE A 9 -12.32 10.49 -9.65
N PHE A 10 -12.43 9.21 -9.29
CA PHE A 10 -13.55 8.68 -8.51
C PHE A 10 -13.07 7.57 -7.57
N TRP A 11 -13.82 7.31 -6.51
CA TRP A 11 -13.55 6.21 -5.59
C TRP A 11 -14.38 4.99 -5.95
N GLU A 12 -13.73 3.84 -5.89
CA GLU A 12 -14.35 2.53 -6.03
C GLU A 12 -14.19 1.77 -4.71
N THR A 13 -15.29 1.18 -4.24
CA THR A 13 -15.33 0.42 -2.99
C THR A 13 -15.35 -1.07 -3.31
N PHE A 14 -14.43 -1.81 -2.71
CA PHE A 14 -14.35 -3.27 -2.84
C PHE A 14 -14.98 -3.95 -1.63
N PRO A 15 -15.31 -5.26 -1.72
CA PRO A 15 -15.77 -6.02 -0.57
C PRO A 15 -14.79 -5.91 0.61
N PRO A 16 -15.29 -5.82 1.85
CA PRO A 16 -14.43 -5.64 3.01
C PRO A 16 -13.52 -6.87 3.21
N MET A 17 -12.33 -6.63 3.75
CA MET A 17 -11.43 -7.72 4.19
C MET A 17 -12.15 -8.62 5.20
N PRO A 18 -11.96 -9.96 5.14
CA PRO A 18 -12.50 -10.87 6.14
C PRO A 18 -11.98 -10.57 7.55
N THR A 19 -10.73 -10.10 7.66
CA THR A 19 -10.12 -9.72 8.94
C THR A 19 -9.87 -8.20 9.02
N CYS A 20 -10.41 -7.55 10.04
CA CYS A 20 -10.10 -6.15 10.34
C CYS A 20 -8.65 -6.01 10.85
N ARG A 21 -7.88 -5.09 10.26
CA ARG A 21 -6.44 -4.94 10.55
C ARG A 21 -5.93 -3.52 10.32
N VAL A 22 -4.90 -3.13 11.08
CA VAL A 22 -4.10 -1.91 10.87
C VAL A 22 -2.63 -2.29 10.64
N TYR A 23 -1.81 -1.38 10.09
CA TYR A 23 -0.39 -1.67 9.78
C TYR A 23 -0.16 -2.93 8.92
N CYS A 24 -1.18 -3.33 8.15
CA CYS A 24 -1.08 -4.41 7.18
C CYS A 24 -0.31 -3.95 5.95
N SER A 25 0.26 -4.88 5.20
CA SER A 25 1.14 -4.53 4.10
C SER A 25 0.57 -5.09 2.81
N PRO A 26 0.08 -4.22 1.90
CA PRO A 26 -0.50 -4.66 0.65
C PRO A 26 0.55 -4.84 -0.45
N ALA A 27 0.31 -5.80 -1.35
CA ALA A 27 1.03 -5.95 -2.62
C ALA A 27 0.04 -6.30 -3.74
N TYR A 28 0.35 -5.91 -4.97
CA TYR A 28 -0.54 -6.09 -6.12
C TYR A 28 0.24 -6.76 -7.23
N GLN A 29 -0.33 -7.84 -7.76
CA GLN A 29 0.28 -8.60 -8.84
C GLN A 29 -0.81 -9.26 -9.68
N ASP A 30 -0.76 -9.08 -11.01
CA ASP A 30 -1.58 -9.83 -11.97
C ASP A 30 -3.09 -9.85 -11.64
N GLY A 31 -3.66 -8.71 -11.23
CA GLY A 31 -5.09 -8.61 -10.87
C GLY A 31 -5.44 -9.05 -9.44
N HIS A 32 -4.44 -9.45 -8.65
CA HIS A 32 -4.61 -9.90 -7.27
C HIS A 32 -4.01 -8.89 -6.30
N LEU A 33 -4.81 -8.47 -5.33
CA LEU A 33 -4.38 -7.64 -4.20
C LEU A 33 -4.15 -8.53 -2.98
N PHE A 34 -2.89 -8.71 -2.61
CA PHE A 34 -2.47 -9.40 -1.40
C PHE A 34 -2.45 -8.42 -0.23
N VAL A 35 -3.02 -8.81 0.90
CA VAL A 35 -2.97 -8.10 2.16
C VAL A 35 -2.34 -9.01 3.19
N VAL A 36 -1.17 -8.61 3.68
CA VAL A 36 -0.29 -9.47 4.48
C VAL A 36 -0.15 -8.91 5.89
N GLY A 37 -0.41 -9.77 6.89
CA GLY A 37 -0.15 -9.47 8.29
C GLY A 37 -0.84 -8.21 8.79
N GLY A 38 -0.17 -7.44 9.63
CA GLY A 38 -0.72 -6.26 10.28
C GLY A 38 -1.07 -6.56 11.73
N CYS A 39 -1.93 -5.75 12.31
CA CYS A 39 -2.25 -5.75 13.72
C CYS A 39 -3.76 -5.78 13.91
N SER A 40 -4.21 -6.71 14.75
CA SER A 40 -5.61 -6.90 15.11
C SER A 40 -6.12 -5.79 16.02
N GLN A 41 -7.43 -5.82 16.30
CA GLN A 41 -8.08 -4.86 17.22
C GLN A 41 -7.53 -4.89 18.65
N VAL A 42 -6.95 -6.02 19.07
CA VAL A 42 -6.36 -6.19 20.41
C VAL A 42 -4.86 -5.89 20.44
N GLY A 43 -4.30 -5.31 19.37
CA GLY A 43 -2.88 -4.96 19.31
C GLY A 43 -1.94 -6.13 19.01
N GLN A 44 -2.47 -7.29 18.59
CA GLN A 44 -1.67 -8.47 18.27
C GLN A 44 -1.29 -8.50 16.79
N PRO A 45 0.00 -8.72 16.45
CA PRO A 45 0.44 -9.00 15.09
C PRO A 45 -0.27 -10.22 14.51
N LEU A 46 -0.64 -10.11 13.23
CA LEU A 46 -1.36 -11.12 12.49
C LEU A 46 -0.40 -11.91 11.59
N ASP A 47 -0.66 -13.19 11.45
CA ASP A 47 -0.07 -14.08 10.43
C ASP A 47 -0.97 -14.23 9.20
N THR A 48 -2.21 -13.75 9.28
CA THR A 48 -3.18 -13.93 8.20
C THR A 48 -2.77 -13.21 6.93
N VAL A 49 -2.95 -13.91 5.81
CA VAL A 49 -2.73 -13.39 4.46
C VAL A 49 -4.01 -13.59 3.66
N GLU A 50 -4.52 -12.51 3.09
CA GLU A 50 -5.77 -12.47 2.35
C GLU A 50 -5.51 -11.92 0.97
N MET A 51 -6.08 -12.52 -0.06
CA MET A 51 -5.94 -12.10 -1.45
C MET A 51 -7.31 -11.73 -2.01
N LEU A 52 -7.45 -10.52 -2.51
CA LEU A 52 -8.61 -10.10 -3.29
C LEU A 52 -8.29 -10.29 -4.78
N ASP A 53 -9.06 -11.14 -5.45
CA ASP A 53 -9.16 -11.10 -6.91
C ASP A 53 -10.00 -9.86 -7.28
N VAL A 54 -9.37 -8.89 -7.92
CA VAL A 54 -9.97 -7.59 -8.27
C VAL A 54 -11.00 -7.73 -9.40
N VAL A 55 -10.92 -8.77 -10.23
CA VAL A 55 -11.88 -9.00 -11.32
C VAL A 55 -13.15 -9.66 -10.79
N SER A 56 -13.00 -10.69 -9.96
CA SER A 56 -14.16 -11.40 -9.39
C SER A 56 -14.70 -10.77 -8.10
N CYS A 57 -13.97 -9.80 -7.53
CA CYS A 57 -14.27 -9.16 -6.24
C CYS A 57 -14.46 -10.19 -5.12
N LYS A 58 -13.58 -11.20 -5.05
CA LYS A 58 -13.64 -12.26 -4.04
C LYS A 58 -12.35 -12.33 -3.24
N TRP A 59 -12.52 -12.47 -1.94
CA TRP A 59 -11.43 -12.73 -1.01
C TRP A 59 -11.13 -14.22 -0.93
N LEU A 60 -9.85 -14.54 -0.95
CA LEU A 60 -9.30 -15.87 -0.70
C LEU A 60 -8.35 -15.79 0.49
N ALA A 61 -8.51 -16.70 1.44
CA ALA A 61 -7.53 -16.90 2.49
C ALA A 61 -6.33 -17.67 1.92
N LEU A 62 -5.12 -17.13 2.09
CA LEU A 62 -3.88 -17.78 1.71
C LEU A 62 -3.22 -18.44 2.94
N PRO A 63 -2.23 -19.33 2.73
CA PRO A 63 -1.45 -19.90 3.82
C PRO A 63 -0.88 -18.80 4.74
N PRO A 64 -0.98 -18.96 6.07
CA PRO A 64 -0.54 -17.95 7.02
C PRO A 64 0.98 -17.75 6.97
N LEU A 65 1.44 -16.56 7.33
CA LEU A 65 2.85 -16.25 7.53
C LEU A 65 3.46 -17.19 8.58
N PRO A 66 4.67 -17.73 8.35
CA PRO A 66 5.39 -18.47 9.38
C PRO A 66 5.70 -17.60 10.61
N THR A 67 5.91 -16.30 10.41
CA THR A 67 6.12 -15.34 11.49
C THR A 67 5.04 -14.24 11.49
N PRO A 68 4.12 -14.21 12.49
CA PRO A 68 3.15 -13.13 12.65
C PRO A 68 3.84 -11.78 12.81
N ARG A 69 3.38 -10.75 12.07
CA ARG A 69 4.06 -9.45 12.05
C ARG A 69 3.15 -8.30 11.65
N ALA A 70 3.43 -7.11 12.19
CA ALA A 70 2.82 -5.84 11.79
C ALA A 70 3.86 -4.89 11.18
N GLY A 71 3.46 -4.02 10.26
CA GLY A 71 4.32 -2.97 9.69
C GLY A 71 5.52 -3.49 8.90
N ALA A 72 5.36 -4.66 8.27
CA ALA A 72 6.36 -5.23 7.36
C ALA A 72 6.41 -4.46 6.02
N ALA A 73 7.50 -4.55 5.28
CA ALA A 73 7.48 -4.21 3.86
C ALA A 73 7.03 -5.43 3.06
N VAL A 74 6.17 -5.24 2.07
CA VAL A 74 5.74 -6.32 1.17
C VAL A 74 5.91 -5.87 -0.27
N VAL A 75 6.46 -6.75 -1.09
CA VAL A 75 6.71 -6.50 -2.52
C VAL A 75 6.37 -7.75 -3.33
N ALA A 76 5.65 -7.57 -4.42
CA ALA A 76 5.49 -8.59 -5.44
C ALA A 76 6.74 -8.59 -6.33
N LEU A 77 7.39 -9.75 -6.48
CA LEU A 77 8.62 -9.93 -7.24
C LEU A 77 8.47 -11.18 -8.10
N GLY A 78 8.29 -11.00 -9.42
CA GLY A 78 8.05 -12.10 -10.33
C GLY A 78 6.78 -12.88 -9.97
N LYS A 79 6.90 -14.10 -9.44
CA LYS A 79 5.77 -14.94 -8.95
C LYS A 79 5.75 -15.11 -7.43
N GLN A 80 6.51 -14.27 -6.73
CA GLN A 80 6.67 -14.36 -5.28
C GLN A 80 6.21 -13.08 -4.61
N VAL A 81 5.58 -13.21 -3.45
CA VAL A 81 5.29 -12.08 -2.55
C VAL A 81 6.29 -12.12 -1.42
N LEU A 82 7.23 -11.18 -1.41
CA LEU A 82 8.29 -11.08 -0.43
C LEU A 82 7.86 -10.18 0.73
N VAL A 83 8.06 -10.66 1.95
CA VAL A 83 7.68 -10.01 3.20
C VAL A 83 8.93 -9.79 4.03
N ILE A 84 9.21 -8.52 4.35
CA ILE A 84 10.51 -8.07 4.83
C ILE A 84 10.33 -7.34 6.17
N GLY A 85 10.97 -7.86 7.21
CA GLY A 85 10.99 -7.22 8.54
C GLY A 85 9.60 -7.11 9.16
N GLY A 86 9.32 -5.98 9.82
CA GLY A 86 8.11 -5.75 10.59
C GLY A 86 8.35 -5.87 12.09
N MET A 87 7.29 -6.03 12.86
CA MET A 87 7.32 -6.10 14.32
C MET A 87 6.58 -7.34 14.83
N ASP A 88 7.20 -8.05 15.77
CA ASP A 88 6.64 -9.24 16.41
C ASP A 88 5.70 -8.93 17.59
N SER A 89 5.15 -9.96 18.24
CA SER A 89 4.26 -9.83 19.40
C SER A 89 4.96 -9.22 20.62
N GLY A 90 6.29 -9.31 20.71
CA GLY A 90 7.12 -8.66 21.72
C GLY A 90 7.42 -7.20 21.42
N GLN A 91 6.82 -6.61 20.38
CA GLN A 91 7.10 -5.26 19.90
C GLN A 91 8.56 -5.06 19.46
N ARG A 92 9.21 -6.14 19.01
CA ARG A 92 10.59 -6.10 18.54
C ARG A 92 10.62 -6.07 17.01
N PRO A 93 11.45 -5.21 16.40
CA PRO A 93 11.67 -5.26 14.97
C PRO A 93 12.24 -6.62 14.54
N LEU A 94 11.87 -7.06 13.34
CA LEU A 94 12.28 -8.34 12.77
C LEU A 94 13.32 -8.13 11.67
N ALA A 95 14.32 -9.01 11.63
CA ALA A 95 15.22 -9.15 10.47
C ALA A 95 14.72 -10.22 9.48
N VAL A 96 13.62 -10.90 9.82
CA VAL A 96 13.10 -12.06 9.08
C VAL A 96 12.56 -11.64 7.72
N VAL A 97 12.98 -12.36 6.68
CA VAL A 97 12.47 -12.23 5.32
C VAL A 97 11.84 -13.56 4.90
N GLU A 98 10.59 -13.51 4.43
CA GLU A 98 9.83 -14.67 4.00
C GLU A 98 9.23 -14.40 2.63
N ALA A 99 9.24 -15.39 1.72
CA ALA A 99 8.66 -15.28 0.39
C ALA A 99 7.54 -16.29 0.24
N TYR A 100 6.37 -15.83 -0.19
CA TYR A 100 5.29 -16.70 -0.62
C TYR A 100 5.44 -17.00 -2.11
N ASN A 101 5.56 -18.26 -2.47
CA ASN A 101 5.49 -18.71 -3.86
C ASN A 101 4.02 -18.95 -4.24
N ALA A 102 3.48 -18.11 -5.13
CA ALA A 102 2.08 -18.19 -5.54
C ALA A 102 1.75 -19.45 -6.37
N GLU A 103 2.75 -20.07 -7.03
CA GLU A 103 2.53 -21.30 -7.80
C GLU A 103 2.47 -22.54 -6.90
N GLU A 104 3.33 -22.58 -5.88
CA GLU A 104 3.42 -23.72 -4.96
C GLU A 104 2.47 -23.57 -3.75
N GLY A 105 1.99 -22.36 -3.49
CA GLY A 105 1.20 -22.03 -2.32
C GLY A 105 1.99 -22.22 -1.02
N LYS A 106 3.29 -21.92 -1.01
CA LYS A 106 4.17 -22.19 0.14
C LYS A 106 5.03 -20.98 0.49
N TRP A 107 5.33 -20.88 1.79
CA TRP A 107 6.28 -19.93 2.34
C TRP A 107 7.68 -20.52 2.35
N GLU A 108 8.66 -19.69 2.01
CA GLU A 108 10.07 -20.00 2.06
C GLU A 108 10.80 -18.91 2.85
N GLN A 109 11.66 -19.31 3.79
CA GLN A 109 12.52 -18.37 4.51
C GLN A 109 13.67 -17.93 3.60
N LYS A 110 13.88 -16.61 3.50
CA LYS A 110 14.96 -16.01 2.71
C LYS A 110 16.07 -15.49 3.64
N ALA A 111 17.14 -15.00 3.03
CA ALA A 111 18.23 -14.36 3.76
C ALA A 111 17.69 -13.20 4.62
N ALA A 112 18.05 -13.21 5.90
CA ALA A 112 17.64 -12.18 6.84
C ALA A 112 18.30 -10.82 6.52
N LEU A 113 17.64 -9.75 6.96
CA LEU A 113 18.26 -8.42 6.98
C LEU A 113 19.48 -8.41 7.90
N THR A 114 20.46 -7.57 7.59
CA THR A 114 21.62 -7.34 8.46
C THR A 114 21.26 -6.66 9.78
N GLN A 115 20.14 -5.93 9.81
CA GLN A 115 19.57 -5.32 11.00
C GLN A 115 18.05 -5.51 11.02
N PRO A 116 17.46 -5.79 12.20
CA PRO A 116 16.02 -5.83 12.35
C PRO A 116 15.38 -4.47 12.02
N ALA A 117 14.28 -4.46 11.29
CA ALA A 117 13.66 -3.22 10.80
C ALA A 117 12.13 -3.29 10.77
N MET A 118 11.49 -2.13 10.96
CA MET A 118 10.04 -1.92 10.89
C MET A 118 9.75 -0.64 10.10
N GLY A 119 8.59 -0.54 9.44
CA GLY A 119 8.25 0.65 8.65
C GLY A 119 9.13 0.84 7.41
N VAL A 120 9.70 -0.25 6.91
CA VAL A 120 10.52 -0.23 5.69
C VAL A 120 9.61 -0.09 4.47
N SER A 121 10.05 0.65 3.46
CA SER A 121 9.43 0.65 2.14
C SER A 121 10.31 -0.12 1.17
N ALA A 122 9.72 -1.04 0.42
CA ALA A 122 10.39 -1.85 -0.58
C ALA A 122 9.73 -1.63 -1.94
N ILE A 123 10.55 -1.57 -2.98
CA ILE A 123 10.09 -1.45 -4.37
C ILE A 123 10.82 -2.48 -5.23
N GLU A 124 10.09 -3.11 -6.16
CA GLU A 124 10.71 -3.92 -7.20
C GLU A 124 11.35 -2.98 -8.23
N ARG A 125 12.63 -3.22 -8.55
CA ARG A 125 13.29 -2.51 -9.66
C ARG A 125 13.09 -3.33 -10.93
N GLY A 126 12.24 -2.84 -11.84
CA GLY A 126 12.06 -3.46 -13.15
C GLY A 126 13.39 -3.54 -13.93
N ILE A 127 13.65 -4.69 -14.56
CA ILE A 127 14.90 -5.01 -15.28
C ILE A 127 15.07 -4.16 -16.57
N GLY A 128 14.08 -3.35 -16.95
CA GLY A 128 14.13 -2.44 -18.12
C GLY A 128 14.95 -1.15 -17.93
N ALA A 129 15.44 -0.84 -16.73
CA ALA A 129 16.20 0.39 -16.43
C ALA A 129 17.67 0.08 -16.10
N LEU A 130 18.40 -0.46 -17.08
CA LEU A 130 19.86 -0.68 -17.00
C LEU A 130 20.69 0.60 -17.25
N SER A 131 20.08 1.75 -17.47
CA SER A 131 20.81 3.01 -17.36
C SER A 131 20.81 3.46 -15.89
N PRO A 132 21.98 3.59 -15.23
CA PRO A 132 22.02 4.43 -14.04
C PRO A 132 21.48 5.81 -14.45
N PRO A 133 20.57 6.44 -13.68
CA PRO A 133 20.25 7.83 -13.94
C PRO A 133 21.58 8.59 -13.88
N ALA A 134 21.86 9.39 -14.91
CA ALA A 134 22.98 10.32 -14.89
C ALA A 134 22.94 11.11 -13.55
N PRO A 135 24.07 11.47 -12.95
CA PRO A 135 24.14 12.09 -11.62
C PRO A 135 23.55 13.53 -11.55
N THR A 136 22.60 13.86 -12.40
CA THR A 136 22.04 15.20 -12.61
C THR A 136 20.53 15.17 -12.76
N SER A 137 19.82 14.64 -11.78
CA SER A 137 18.50 15.19 -11.43
C SER A 137 18.30 15.11 -9.93
N ARG A 138 18.64 16.21 -9.25
CA ARG A 138 18.08 16.51 -7.94
C ARG A 138 16.57 16.50 -8.13
N TRP A 139 15.89 15.44 -7.68
CA TRP A 139 14.44 15.42 -7.63
C TRP A 139 13.99 16.73 -6.94
N PRO A 140 13.06 17.50 -7.52
CA PRO A 140 12.56 18.68 -6.84
C PRO A 140 12.05 18.20 -5.49
N ARG A 141 12.53 18.84 -4.40
CA ARG A 141 12.02 18.57 -3.06
C ARG A 141 10.51 18.74 -3.15
N THR A 142 9.76 17.63 -3.03
CA THR A 142 8.30 17.68 -2.98
C THR A 142 7.94 18.56 -1.79
N PRO A 143 7.12 19.62 -1.96
CA PRO A 143 6.69 20.41 -0.83
C PRO A 143 6.02 19.49 0.20
N PRO A 144 6.27 19.66 1.51
CA PRO A 144 5.61 18.87 2.53
C PRO A 144 4.10 18.98 2.35
N CYS A 145 3.40 17.83 2.42
CA CYS A 145 1.95 17.82 2.40
C CYS A 145 1.46 18.67 3.59
N PRO A 146 0.53 19.63 3.42
CA PRO A 146 0.06 20.49 4.51
C PRO A 146 -0.52 19.71 5.70
N SER A 147 -0.93 18.47 5.47
CA SER A 147 -1.66 17.59 6.39
C SER A 147 -0.83 16.50 7.08
N GLY A 148 0.50 16.42 6.85
CA GLY A 148 1.37 15.42 7.52
C GLY A 148 1.24 13.99 7.00
N ALA A 149 0.97 13.82 5.70
CA ALA A 149 0.75 12.53 5.02
C ALA A 149 2.03 11.91 4.44
N TRP A 150 2.01 10.58 4.22
CA TRP A 150 3.05 9.86 3.49
C TRP A 150 2.82 9.93 1.98
N ILE A 151 3.92 10.02 1.21
CA ILE A 151 3.91 10.09 -0.25
C ILE A 151 4.17 8.69 -0.81
N THR A 152 3.33 8.20 -1.72
CA THR A 152 3.67 7.01 -2.52
C THR A 152 4.79 7.38 -3.50
N GLN A 153 6.04 7.03 -3.18
CA GLN A 153 7.19 7.24 -4.05
C GLN A 153 7.09 6.29 -5.26
N GLY A 154 7.08 6.83 -6.49
CA GLY A 154 7.04 6.03 -7.73
C GLY A 154 6.09 6.55 -8.82
N SER A 155 5.20 7.49 -8.48
CA SER A 155 4.25 8.06 -9.45
C SER A 155 4.81 9.29 -10.16
N PRO A 156 4.46 9.53 -11.45
CA PRO A 156 4.60 10.86 -12.05
C PRO A 156 3.68 11.88 -11.36
N PHE A 157 2.68 11.47 -10.58
CA PHE A 157 1.76 12.32 -9.80
C PHE A 157 1.72 11.85 -8.33
N PRO A 158 2.48 12.49 -7.41
CA PRO A 158 2.45 12.14 -6.00
C PRO A 158 1.02 12.30 -5.46
N VAL A 159 0.42 11.25 -4.92
CA VAL A 159 -0.86 11.33 -4.20
C VAL A 159 -0.56 11.19 -2.72
N CYS A 160 -1.11 12.11 -1.91
CA CYS A 160 -1.03 12.04 -0.47
C CYS A 160 -2.38 11.62 0.10
N LEU A 161 -2.33 10.55 0.88
CA LEU A 161 -3.44 10.05 1.67
C LEU A 161 -3.07 10.30 3.14
N ALA A 162 -3.95 10.99 3.86
CA ALA A 162 -3.66 11.49 5.21
C ALA A 162 -3.18 10.37 6.14
N GLY A 163 -2.07 10.60 6.86
CA GLY A 163 -1.43 9.54 7.63
C GLY A 163 -0.43 10.01 8.69
N ASN A 164 -0.87 10.83 9.66
CA ASN A 164 -0.36 10.87 11.04
C ASN A 164 -1.19 11.84 11.91
N GLN A 165 -2.53 11.79 11.80
CA GLN A 165 -3.44 12.65 12.57
C GLN A 165 -4.18 11.81 13.60
N SER A 166 -4.43 12.36 14.79
CA SER A 166 -5.09 11.67 15.90
C SER A 166 -6.58 11.36 15.63
N SER A 167 -7.16 11.99 14.61
CA SER A 167 -8.53 11.76 14.17
C SER A 167 -8.57 11.14 12.76
N PRO A 168 -9.53 10.22 12.49
CA PRO A 168 -9.82 9.75 11.15
C PRO A 168 -10.15 10.92 10.20
N LEU A 169 -9.47 10.99 9.06
CA LEU A 169 -9.70 12.01 8.04
C LEU A 169 -10.24 11.36 6.76
N GLY A 170 -11.19 12.02 6.10
CA GLY A 170 -11.77 11.58 4.83
C GLY A 170 -11.21 12.32 3.61
N SER A 171 -10.33 13.30 3.77
CA SER A 171 -9.80 14.07 2.64
C SER A 171 -8.69 13.33 1.89
N ALA A 172 -8.62 13.52 0.57
CA ALA A 172 -7.55 13.03 -0.29
C ALA A 172 -7.01 14.18 -1.15
N GLU A 173 -5.69 14.21 -1.36
CA GLU A 173 -5.02 15.29 -2.09
C GLU A 173 -4.02 14.72 -3.10
N GLY A 174 -4.01 15.29 -4.31
CA GLY A 174 -3.08 14.91 -5.39
C GLY A 174 -2.14 16.06 -5.71
N PHE A 175 -0.85 15.78 -5.87
CA PHE A 175 0.12 16.76 -6.34
C PHE A 175 0.21 16.74 -7.85
N SER A 176 -0.02 17.90 -8.48
CA SER A 176 0.19 18.11 -9.90
C SER A 176 1.62 18.61 -10.14
N PRO A 177 2.52 17.82 -10.76
CA PRO A 177 3.90 18.26 -11.02
C PRO A 177 3.99 19.39 -12.03
N SER A 178 3.07 19.43 -13.00
CA SER A 178 3.02 20.49 -14.02
C SER A 178 2.63 21.84 -13.41
N ARG A 179 1.72 21.84 -12.43
CA ARG A 179 1.28 23.05 -11.72
C ARG A 179 2.06 23.32 -10.44
N LYS A 180 2.88 22.36 -9.98
CA LYS A 180 3.58 22.36 -8.69
C LYS A 180 2.64 22.67 -7.52
N LYS A 181 1.41 22.19 -7.58
CA LYS A 181 0.33 22.52 -6.64
C LYS A 181 -0.40 21.25 -6.20
N TRP A 182 -0.84 21.24 -4.95
CA TRP A 182 -1.79 20.27 -4.42
C TRP A 182 -3.21 20.61 -4.88
N GLU A 183 -3.93 19.59 -5.31
CA GLU A 183 -5.32 19.65 -5.73
C GLU A 183 -6.14 18.70 -4.85
N THR A 184 -7.29 19.18 -4.38
CA THR A 184 -8.22 18.35 -3.61
C THR A 184 -8.86 17.31 -4.52
N LEU A 185 -8.77 16.05 -4.12
CA LEU A 185 -9.40 14.93 -4.79
C LEU A 185 -10.76 14.63 -4.12
N PRO A 186 -11.62 13.81 -4.75
CA PRO A 186 -12.81 13.33 -4.08
C PRO A 186 -12.48 12.75 -2.69
N PRO A 187 -13.32 12.97 -1.67
CA PRO A 187 -13.07 12.45 -0.33
C PRO A 187 -13.13 10.92 -0.32
N MET A 188 -12.29 10.29 0.49
CA MET A 188 -12.34 8.85 0.78
C MET A 188 -13.75 8.49 1.29
N PRO A 189 -14.35 7.39 0.80
CA PRO A 189 -15.67 6.96 1.27
C PRO A 189 -15.68 6.67 2.78
N THR A 190 -14.59 6.09 3.30
CA THR A 190 -14.41 5.87 4.74
C THR A 190 -13.24 6.68 5.27
N GLY A 191 -13.52 7.63 6.17
CA GLY A 191 -12.48 8.42 6.84
C GLY A 191 -11.66 7.58 7.83
N ARG A 192 -10.32 7.67 7.73
CA ARG A 192 -9.39 6.83 8.50
C ARG A 192 -7.99 7.45 8.62
N CYS A 193 -7.21 6.94 9.57
CA CYS A 193 -5.76 7.21 9.70
C CYS A 193 -4.95 5.90 9.75
N SER A 194 -3.64 5.98 9.55
CA SER A 194 -2.74 4.81 9.55
C SER A 194 -3.13 3.71 8.55
N SER A 195 -3.71 4.10 7.41
CA SER A 195 -4.02 3.20 6.30
C SER A 195 -2.79 2.90 5.48
N SER A 196 -2.74 1.71 4.89
CA SER A 196 -1.71 1.35 3.93
C SER A 196 -2.17 1.72 2.52
N SER A 197 -1.25 2.18 1.69
CA SER A 197 -1.54 2.54 0.30
C SER A 197 -0.65 1.78 -0.66
N LEU A 198 -1.20 1.46 -1.83
CA LEU A 198 -0.50 0.71 -2.87
C LEU A 198 -0.92 1.19 -4.26
N GLN A 199 0.07 1.46 -5.10
CA GLN A 199 -0.17 1.82 -6.50
C GLN A 199 -0.24 0.58 -7.39
N ALA A 200 -1.29 0.50 -8.20
CA ALA A 200 -1.47 -0.42 -9.32
C ALA A 200 -1.58 0.42 -10.62
N PRO A 201 -1.54 -0.20 -11.83
CA PRO A 201 -1.39 0.54 -13.10
C PRO A 201 -2.35 1.72 -13.31
N SER A 202 -3.62 1.57 -12.90
CA SER A 202 -4.66 2.61 -13.03
C SER A 202 -5.41 2.90 -11.71
N LEU A 203 -4.95 2.34 -10.59
CA LEU A 203 -5.63 2.37 -9.30
C LEU A 203 -4.64 2.69 -8.18
N LEU A 204 -5.06 3.55 -7.24
CA LEU A 204 -4.38 3.70 -5.96
C LEU A 204 -5.26 3.07 -4.88
N PHE A 205 -4.84 1.92 -4.34
CA PHE A 205 -5.53 1.25 -3.26
C PHE A 205 -5.22 1.90 -1.92
N VAL A 206 -6.23 1.98 -1.06
CA VAL A 206 -6.18 2.41 0.33
C VAL A 206 -6.85 1.33 1.17
N ILE A 207 -6.08 0.74 2.09
CA ILE A 207 -6.44 -0.51 2.75
C ILE A 207 -6.28 -0.38 4.26
N GLY A 208 -7.32 -0.82 4.98
CA GLY A 208 -7.32 -0.90 6.44
C GLY A 208 -7.25 0.48 7.11
N GLY A 209 -6.57 0.60 8.24
CA GLY A 209 -6.47 1.84 9.01
C GLY A 209 -7.50 1.94 10.13
N VAL A 210 -7.44 3.01 10.92
CA VAL A 210 -8.34 3.22 12.07
C VAL A 210 -9.41 4.23 11.67
N ALA A 211 -10.67 3.79 11.71
CA ALA A 211 -11.85 4.63 11.59
C ALA A 211 -12.35 5.02 13.00
N VAL A 212 -13.40 5.86 13.06
CA VAL A 212 -13.99 6.32 14.33
C VAL A 212 -14.43 5.16 15.22
N GLN A 213 -14.81 4.03 14.61
CA GLN A 213 -15.31 2.84 15.29
C GLN A 213 -14.21 1.81 15.59
N GLY A 214 -12.94 2.11 15.29
CA GLY A 214 -11.80 1.20 15.47
C GLY A 214 -11.15 0.75 14.14
N PRO A 215 -10.33 -0.32 14.16
CA PRO A 215 -9.69 -0.85 12.95
C PRO A 215 -10.69 -1.22 11.87
N SER A 216 -10.42 -0.74 10.66
CA SER A 216 -11.26 -0.89 9.49
C SER A 216 -10.85 -2.08 8.64
N SER A 217 -11.82 -2.77 8.05
CA SER A 217 -11.63 -3.75 6.98
C SER A 217 -11.87 -3.17 5.58
N ALA A 218 -12.08 -1.85 5.47
CA ALA A 218 -12.39 -1.21 4.20
C ALA A 218 -11.23 -1.31 3.21
N VAL A 219 -11.58 -1.55 1.95
CA VAL A 219 -10.68 -1.54 0.80
C VAL A 219 -11.29 -0.65 -0.26
N GLU A 220 -10.60 0.45 -0.54
CA GLU A 220 -11.09 1.49 -1.45
C GLU A 220 -9.98 1.84 -2.43
N ALA A 221 -10.30 2.06 -3.70
CA ALA A 221 -9.36 2.48 -4.72
C ALA A 221 -9.74 3.85 -5.27
N LEU A 222 -8.75 4.71 -5.46
CA LEU A 222 -8.89 5.94 -6.23
C LEU A 222 -8.54 5.64 -7.69
N CYS A 223 -9.52 5.85 -8.57
CA CYS A 223 -9.45 5.56 -9.99
C CYS A 223 -9.31 6.84 -10.81
N LEU A 224 -8.52 6.80 -11.88
CA LEU A 224 -8.45 7.88 -12.88
C LEU A 224 -9.26 7.51 -14.11
N ARG A 225 -10.30 8.29 -14.44
CA ARG A 225 -11.02 8.20 -15.72
C ARG A 225 -10.44 9.25 -16.67
N GLU A 226 -9.96 8.81 -17.82
CA GLU A 226 -9.66 9.69 -18.95
C GLU A 226 -10.93 9.81 -19.82
N GLY A 227 -11.43 11.03 -20.01
CA GLY A 227 -12.51 11.28 -20.96
C GLY A 227 -12.03 11.04 -22.40
N LEU A 228 -12.84 10.29 -23.17
CA LEU A 228 -12.68 10.14 -24.62
C LEU A 228 -12.87 11.48 -25.35
#